data_AF-A0A1Q4WQH9-F1
#
_entry.id   AF-A0A1Q4WQH9-F1
#
_cell.length_a   1.000
_cell.length_b   1.000
_cell.length_c   1.000
_cell.angle_alpha   90.00
_cell.angle_beta   90.00
_cell.angle_gamma   90.00
#
_symmetry.space_group_name_H-M   'P 1'
#
loop_
_entity.id
_entity.type
_entity.pdbx_description
1 polymer ?
#
loop_
_entity_poly.entity_id
_entity_poly.type
_entity_poly.pdbx_seq_one_letter_code
_entity_poly.pdbx_strand_id
1 'polypeptide(L)'
;MTIGRRGFLRGAVAGGALTPLLAGAAAPAGATAASGAPSGGRGGRAVFRWLGTSGWRVDMPGRSSVLVDPFLTRFTTGLFDPDREFDPGTALTVDASAVDEHTADIGDGGVVLVTHSHWDHFSDVPHIATTTGARIVGTLTTYHLAQAMGVPVGQVAPVRGGEVLDFDGCVVEVVSSRHSRNADHSVAFAGVRVEVPREPATIADLPEGDTLAFQVTPPSGPSVFFMGASDFAEREVAGLAPDVAMVALPATSSTYEYVPRLLEALDRPGTVVPVHWDHFERELVNPPVDGTGKGMGVAEFTALVRRVSPGSRVVVPEYLTSYTF
;
A
#
# COMPACT_ATOMS: atom_id res chain seq x y z
N MET A 1 30.82 -46.58 -6.14
CA MET A 1 31.02 -45.31 -5.40
C MET A 1 30.29 -45.42 -4.08
N THR A 2 31.04 -45.41 -2.99
CA THR A 2 30.67 -45.86 -1.66
C THR A 2 30.09 -44.71 -0.84
N ILE A 3 28.86 -44.86 -0.34
CA ILE A 3 28.24 -43.93 0.62
C ILE A 3 28.76 -44.25 2.02
N GLY A 4 29.34 -43.25 2.69
CA GLY A 4 29.87 -43.34 4.05
C GLY A 4 28.80 -43.08 5.11
N ARG A 5 28.73 -43.99 6.08
CA ARG A 5 28.00 -43.91 7.36
C ARG A 5 28.82 -43.17 8.43
N ARG A 6 28.14 -42.46 9.35
CA ARG A 6 28.33 -42.38 10.84
C ARG A 6 27.63 -41.11 11.36
N GLY A 7 26.83 -41.07 12.43
CA GLY A 7 26.41 -42.04 13.46
C GLY A 7 25.03 -41.63 14.03
N PHE A 8 24.14 -42.58 14.35
CA PHE A 8 23.91 -43.21 15.68
C PHE A 8 23.63 -42.18 16.80
N LEU A 9 22.39 -41.88 17.21
CA LEU A 9 21.40 -42.64 18.03
C LEU A 9 21.82 -42.92 19.50
N ARG A 10 21.06 -42.34 20.45
CA ARG A 10 20.25 -42.96 21.54
C ARG A 10 20.48 -42.48 22.98
N GLY A 11 19.33 -42.34 23.66
CA GLY A 11 19.10 -42.42 25.11
C GLY A 11 17.66 -41.95 25.42
N ALA A 12 16.63 -42.81 25.28
CA ALA A 12 16.03 -43.71 26.29
C ALA A 12 15.21 -42.96 27.38
N VAL A 13 13.89 -42.81 27.23
CA VAL A 13 12.73 -43.60 27.75
C VAL A 13 12.54 -43.64 29.27
N ALA A 14 11.45 -43.03 29.75
CA ALA A 14 10.50 -43.52 30.76
C ALA A 14 9.28 -42.54 30.72
N GLY A 15 8.00 -42.92 30.57
CA GLY A 15 7.33 -44.14 30.97
C GLY A 15 6.53 -43.89 32.26
N GLY A 16 5.36 -43.25 32.15
CA GLY A 16 4.45 -43.03 33.27
C GLY A 16 3.03 -42.74 32.78
N ALA A 17 2.15 -43.73 32.87
CA ALA A 17 0.73 -43.61 32.58
C ALA A 17 -0.04 -43.15 33.83
N LEU A 18 -0.95 -42.20 33.67
CA LEU A 18 -2.10 -41.99 34.56
C LEU A 18 -3.33 -41.66 33.72
N THR A 19 -4.37 -42.47 33.90
CA THR A 19 -5.71 -42.40 33.29
C THR A 19 -6.55 -41.21 33.77
N PRO A 20 -7.63 -40.87 33.04
CA PRO A 20 -8.30 -39.57 33.09
C PRO A 20 -9.39 -39.52 34.17
N LEU A 21 -9.79 -38.31 34.57
CA LEU A 21 -11.13 -37.95 35.09
C LEU A 21 -11.16 -36.48 35.52
N LEU A 22 -11.88 -35.63 34.78
CA LEU A 22 -13.08 -34.92 35.25
C LEU A 22 -13.40 -33.74 34.33
N ALA A 23 -14.64 -33.76 33.84
CA ALA A 23 -15.28 -32.67 33.15
C ALA A 23 -15.37 -31.44 34.06
N GLY A 24 -14.91 -30.30 33.57
CA GLY A 24 -15.23 -28.98 34.09
C GLY A 24 -15.82 -28.16 32.95
N ALA A 25 -17.14 -27.99 32.97
CA ALA A 25 -17.83 -27.06 32.08
C ALA A 25 -17.37 -25.64 32.44
N ALA A 26 -16.54 -25.03 31.59
CA ALA A 26 -16.26 -23.61 31.65
C ALA A 26 -17.35 -22.86 30.88
N ALA A 27 -18.11 -22.03 31.61
CA ALA A 27 -19.08 -21.10 31.04
C ALA A 27 -18.40 -20.17 30.03
N PRO A 28 -19.10 -19.69 28.98
CA PRO A 28 -18.53 -18.70 28.08
C PRO A 28 -18.37 -17.40 28.86
N ALA A 29 -17.13 -16.93 29.01
CA ALA A 29 -16.87 -15.55 29.38
C ALA A 29 -17.41 -14.68 28.24
N GLY A 30 -18.50 -13.97 28.51
CA GLY A 30 -19.08 -13.03 27.57
C GLY A 30 -18.02 -12.02 27.15
N ALA A 31 -17.73 -11.99 25.85
CA ALA A 31 -17.00 -10.89 25.25
C ALA A 31 -17.84 -9.63 25.44
N THR A 32 -17.48 -8.82 26.44
CA THR A 32 -17.99 -7.45 26.57
C THR A 32 -17.44 -6.68 25.38
N ALA A 33 -18.30 -6.47 24.38
CA ALA A 33 -18.09 -5.52 23.32
C ALA A 33 -17.71 -4.18 23.96
N ALA A 34 -16.51 -3.68 23.65
CA ALA A 34 -16.09 -2.35 24.04
C ALA A 34 -16.92 -1.34 23.25
N SER A 35 -18.00 -0.88 23.87
CA SER A 35 -18.85 0.19 23.38
C SER A 35 -18.19 1.55 23.64
N GLY A 36 -18.06 2.35 22.58
CA GLY A 36 -18.03 3.81 22.65
C GLY A 36 -16.64 4.46 22.70
N ALA A 37 -16.08 4.76 21.53
CA ALA A 37 -15.09 5.83 21.42
C ALA A 37 -15.77 7.20 21.61
N PRO A 38 -15.12 8.18 22.24
CA PRO A 38 -15.73 9.45 22.57
C PRO A 38 -15.93 10.31 21.32
N SER A 39 -17.19 10.60 21.01
CA SER A 39 -17.56 11.73 20.15
C SER A 39 -17.22 13.03 20.90
N GLY A 40 -16.11 13.68 20.55
CA GLY A 40 -15.71 14.88 21.29
C GLY A 40 -14.50 15.63 20.75
N GLY A 41 -14.64 16.28 19.60
CA GLY A 41 -13.75 17.35 19.20
C GLY A 41 -14.19 18.00 17.89
N ARG A 42 -14.58 19.28 17.93
CA ARG A 42 -14.73 20.13 16.73
C ARG A 42 -13.37 20.45 16.10
N GLY A 43 -12.54 19.44 15.86
CA GLY A 43 -11.43 19.48 14.93
C GLY A 43 -11.98 19.18 13.53
N GLY A 44 -11.46 19.86 12.50
CA GLY A 44 -11.92 19.58 11.13
C GLY A 44 -11.72 18.10 10.76
N ARG A 45 -12.42 17.66 9.71
CA ARG A 45 -12.28 16.29 9.17
C ARG A 45 -10.99 16.18 8.37
N ALA A 46 -10.41 14.99 8.31
CA ALA A 46 -9.32 14.70 7.38
C ALA A 46 -9.72 15.01 5.93
N VAL A 47 -8.79 15.58 5.16
CA VAL A 47 -8.97 15.91 3.74
C VAL A 47 -8.01 15.08 2.92
N PHE A 48 -8.53 14.46 1.87
CA PHE A 48 -7.78 13.57 0.99
C PHE A 48 -7.58 14.24 -0.38
N ARG A 49 -6.38 14.19 -0.93
CA ARG A 49 -6.09 14.61 -2.31
C ARG A 49 -5.37 13.50 -3.06
N TRP A 50 -5.88 13.16 -4.23
CA TRP A 50 -5.24 12.15 -5.08
C TRP A 50 -4.07 12.79 -5.82
N LEU A 51 -2.92 12.14 -5.79
CA LEU A 51 -1.67 12.60 -6.40
C LEU A 51 -1.42 11.93 -7.76
N GLY A 52 -2.34 11.07 -8.22
CA GLY A 52 -2.18 10.19 -9.38
C GLY A 52 -1.60 8.83 -8.99
N THR A 53 -1.59 7.87 -9.91
CA THR A 53 -1.20 6.48 -9.63
C THR A 53 -2.00 5.94 -8.42
N SER A 54 -1.33 5.35 -7.43
CA SER A 54 -1.89 5.00 -6.11
C SER A 54 -1.65 6.06 -5.04
N GLY A 55 -1.13 7.23 -5.43
CA GLY A 55 -0.63 8.25 -4.53
C GLY A 55 -1.72 9.10 -3.87
N TRP A 56 -1.63 9.31 -2.56
CA TRP A 56 -2.57 10.15 -1.81
C TRP A 56 -1.87 11.02 -0.78
N ARG A 57 -2.41 12.22 -0.59
CA ARG A 57 -2.12 13.08 0.56
C ARG A 57 -3.32 13.14 1.49
N VAL A 58 -3.09 12.92 2.78
CA VAL A 58 -4.08 12.97 3.85
C VAL A 58 -3.70 14.09 4.81
N ASP A 59 -4.43 15.21 4.72
CA ASP A 59 -4.26 16.35 5.63
C ASP A 59 -5.18 16.20 6.84
N MET A 60 -4.62 16.42 8.02
CA MET A 60 -5.32 16.34 9.30
C MET A 60 -5.18 17.66 10.05
N PRO A 61 -6.28 18.28 10.54
CA PRO A 61 -6.19 19.57 11.20
C PRO A 61 -5.29 19.57 12.43
N GLY A 62 -4.30 20.48 12.42
CA GLY A 62 -3.36 20.66 13.52
C GLY A 62 -2.25 19.60 13.61
N ARG A 63 -2.07 18.78 12.57
CA ARG A 63 -1.09 17.69 12.52
C ARG A 63 -0.37 17.67 11.17
N SER A 64 0.77 17.00 11.12
CA SER A 64 1.46 16.71 9.85
C SER A 64 0.66 15.73 9.00
N SER A 65 0.83 15.84 7.69
CA SER A 65 0.12 15.01 6.71
C SER A 65 0.73 13.61 6.61
N VAL A 66 -0.11 12.66 6.18
CA VAL A 66 0.33 11.34 5.73
C VAL A 66 0.29 11.32 4.21
N LEU A 67 1.36 10.87 3.57
CA LEU A 67 1.42 10.56 2.16
C LEU A 67 1.42 9.05 1.96
N VAL A 68 0.73 8.55 0.94
CA VAL A 68 0.81 7.16 0.48
C VAL A 68 1.30 7.21 -0.94
N ASP A 69 2.34 6.44 -1.28
CA ASP A 69 2.93 6.32 -2.63
C ASP A 69 3.01 7.65 -3.42
N PRO A 70 3.61 8.73 -2.86
CA PRO A 70 3.66 10.00 -3.55
C PRO A 70 4.58 9.90 -4.78
N PHE A 71 3.98 9.92 -5.97
CA PHE A 71 4.68 10.01 -7.25
C PHE A 71 4.09 11.15 -8.06
N LEU A 72 4.76 12.30 -8.02
CA LEU A 72 4.38 13.55 -8.68
C LEU A 72 5.27 13.85 -9.89
N THR A 73 6.51 13.35 -9.90
CA THR A 73 7.38 13.39 -11.09
C THR A 73 6.72 12.63 -12.24
N ARG A 74 6.74 13.21 -13.45
CA ARG A 74 6.18 12.60 -14.67
C ARG A 74 7.25 12.53 -15.75
N PHE A 75 7.55 11.33 -16.23
CA PHE A 75 8.49 11.09 -17.32
C PHE A 75 8.06 9.87 -18.15
N THR A 76 8.43 9.86 -19.43
CA THR A 76 8.02 8.78 -20.35
C THR A 76 8.98 7.60 -20.29
N THR A 77 8.48 6.44 -19.89
CA THR A 77 9.16 5.15 -20.00
C THR A 77 8.80 4.42 -21.29
N GLY A 78 7.74 4.86 -21.99
CA GLY A 78 7.16 4.18 -23.14
C GLY A 78 6.00 3.25 -22.76
N LEU A 79 5.65 3.14 -21.47
CA LEU A 79 4.60 2.24 -20.98
C LEU A 79 3.22 2.52 -21.61
N PHE A 80 2.90 3.79 -21.83
CA PHE A 80 1.60 4.23 -22.35
C PHE A 80 1.64 4.68 -23.81
N ASP A 81 2.80 4.64 -24.45
CA ASP A 81 2.98 5.14 -25.80
C ASP A 81 2.83 3.97 -26.80
N PRO A 82 1.82 3.98 -27.69
CA PRO A 82 1.63 2.91 -28.66
C PRO A 82 2.75 2.83 -29.71
N ASP A 83 3.51 3.91 -29.89
CA ASP A 83 4.55 4.04 -30.91
C ASP A 83 5.96 3.86 -30.33
N ARG A 84 6.09 3.62 -29.02
CA ARG A 84 7.37 3.45 -28.33
C ARG A 84 7.37 2.17 -27.49
N GLU A 85 8.48 1.45 -27.52
CA GLU A 85 8.67 0.31 -26.62
C GLU A 85 8.95 0.79 -25.18
N PHE A 86 8.39 0.08 -24.20
CA PHE A 86 8.71 0.28 -22.79
C PHE A 86 10.20 0.01 -22.54
N ASP A 87 10.89 1.01 -22.00
CA ASP A 87 12.32 0.97 -21.75
C ASP A 87 12.62 0.83 -20.24
N PRO A 88 12.97 -0.37 -19.76
CA PRO A 88 13.36 -0.58 -18.36
C PRO A 88 14.65 0.18 -17.97
N GLY A 89 15.45 0.59 -18.95
CA GLY A 89 16.65 1.42 -18.77
C GLY A 89 16.36 2.92 -18.68
N THR A 90 15.09 3.34 -18.65
CA THR A 90 14.73 4.75 -18.47
C THR A 90 15.35 5.29 -17.19
N ALA A 91 16.09 6.40 -17.32
CA ALA A 91 16.76 7.04 -16.18
C ALA A 91 15.74 7.54 -15.16
N LEU A 92 16.04 7.35 -13.87
CA LEU A 92 15.27 7.96 -12.79
C LEU A 92 15.51 9.46 -12.76
N THR A 93 14.42 10.21 -12.60
CA THR A 93 14.44 11.66 -12.44
C THR A 93 13.48 12.06 -11.33
N VAL A 94 13.78 13.13 -10.62
CA VAL A 94 12.87 13.78 -9.67
C VAL A 94 12.65 15.21 -10.13
N ASP A 95 11.41 15.59 -10.41
CA ASP A 95 11.03 16.98 -10.59
C ASP A 95 10.79 17.61 -9.21
N ALA A 96 11.88 18.11 -8.62
CA ALA A 96 11.84 18.67 -7.27
C ALA A 96 10.79 19.80 -7.14
N SER A 97 10.56 20.61 -8.18
CA SER A 97 9.58 21.69 -8.12
C SER A 97 8.16 21.14 -8.03
N ALA A 98 7.81 20.16 -8.88
CA ALA A 98 6.49 19.54 -8.86
C ALA A 98 6.24 18.75 -7.57
N VAL A 99 7.28 18.09 -7.04
CA VAL A 99 7.19 17.35 -5.77
C VAL A 99 7.03 18.30 -4.59
N ASP A 100 7.88 19.34 -4.49
CA ASP A 100 7.89 20.27 -3.36
C ASP A 100 6.59 21.09 -3.29
N GLU A 101 6.00 21.45 -4.43
CA GLU A 101 4.72 22.18 -4.50
C GLU A 101 3.60 21.52 -3.67
N HIS A 102 3.62 20.19 -3.57
CA HIS A 102 2.56 19.41 -2.94
C HIS A 102 2.98 18.69 -1.66
N THR A 103 4.26 18.74 -1.29
CA THR A 103 4.80 17.95 -0.17
C THR A 103 5.73 18.70 0.78
N ALA A 104 6.24 19.88 0.40
CA ALA A 104 7.23 20.60 1.21
C ALA A 104 6.72 21.02 2.61
N ASP A 105 5.39 21.11 2.79
CA ASP A 105 4.76 21.56 4.02
C ASP A 105 4.49 20.44 5.05
N ILE A 106 4.77 19.17 4.75
CA ILE A 106 4.47 18.05 5.68
C ILE A 106 5.38 18.05 6.92
N GLY A 107 6.60 18.57 6.81
CA GLY A 107 7.59 18.66 7.88
C GLY A 107 8.09 17.31 8.43
N ASP A 108 8.87 17.36 9.51
CA ASP A 108 9.51 16.21 10.15
C ASP A 108 8.54 15.30 10.92
N GLY A 109 7.36 15.82 11.24
CA GLY A 109 6.22 15.04 11.73
C GLY A 109 5.46 14.28 10.63
N GLY A 110 5.76 14.54 9.35
CA GLY A 110 5.14 13.88 8.20
C GLY A 110 5.49 12.41 8.11
N VAL A 111 4.58 11.63 7.52
CA VAL A 111 4.77 10.19 7.29
C VAL A 111 4.52 9.86 5.83
N VAL A 112 5.42 9.10 5.22
CA VAL A 112 5.30 8.59 3.85
C VAL A 112 5.18 7.08 3.90
N LEU A 113 4.02 6.55 3.54
CA LEU A 113 3.73 5.13 3.46
C LEU A 113 4.01 4.64 2.02
N VAL A 114 4.88 3.64 1.88
CA VAL A 114 5.28 3.07 0.59
C VAL A 114 4.76 1.65 0.49
N THR A 115 3.87 1.41 -0.45
CA THR A 115 3.26 0.09 -0.64
C THR A 115 4.27 -0.91 -1.20
N HIS A 116 5.06 -0.49 -2.19
CA HIS A 116 6.14 -1.26 -2.78
C HIS A 116 7.11 -0.33 -3.51
N SER A 117 8.27 -0.86 -3.93
CA SER A 117 9.41 -0.02 -4.31
C SER A 117 9.56 0.21 -5.82
N HIS A 118 8.52 0.04 -6.62
CA HIS A 118 8.55 0.44 -8.04
C HIS A 118 8.64 1.96 -8.20
N TRP A 119 9.12 2.38 -9.37
CA TRP A 119 9.44 3.79 -9.65
C TRP A 119 8.21 4.70 -9.53
N ASP A 120 7.03 4.24 -9.91
CA ASP A 120 5.77 4.97 -9.87
C ASP A 120 5.13 5.06 -8.47
N HIS A 121 5.80 4.51 -7.45
CA HIS A 121 5.37 4.59 -6.04
C HIS A 121 6.46 5.19 -5.14
N PHE A 122 7.73 5.00 -5.49
CA PHE A 122 8.87 5.27 -4.61
C PHE A 122 9.81 6.39 -5.08
N SER A 123 9.87 6.73 -6.37
CA SER A 123 10.98 7.58 -6.89
C SER A 123 11.12 8.94 -6.22
N ASP A 124 10.00 9.57 -5.83
CA ASP A 124 10.02 10.89 -5.18
C ASP A 124 10.21 10.80 -3.66
N VAL A 125 10.03 9.61 -3.07
CA VAL A 125 10.01 9.40 -1.62
C VAL A 125 11.35 9.80 -0.96
N PRO A 126 12.54 9.44 -1.49
CA PRO A 126 13.80 9.88 -0.92
C PRO A 126 14.00 11.40 -0.93
N HIS A 127 13.56 12.08 -1.99
CA HIS A 127 13.60 13.55 -2.07
C HIS A 127 12.69 14.16 -0.99
N ILE A 128 11.44 13.70 -0.90
CA ILE A 128 10.48 14.18 0.12
C ILE A 128 11.04 14.00 1.52
N ALA A 129 11.56 12.81 1.86
CA ALA A 129 12.07 12.53 3.19
C ALA A 129 13.30 13.37 3.54
N THR A 130 14.23 13.55 2.61
CA THR A 130 15.46 14.32 2.85
C THR A 130 15.22 15.83 2.95
N THR A 131 14.26 16.37 2.21
CA THR A 131 13.96 17.83 2.23
C THR A 131 13.03 18.22 3.38
N THR A 132 12.10 17.35 3.77
CA THR A 132 11.09 17.67 4.80
C THR A 132 11.42 17.12 6.18
N GLY A 133 12.23 16.06 6.25
CA GLY A 133 12.48 15.30 7.48
C GLY A 133 11.46 14.19 7.76
N ALA A 134 10.46 14.00 6.87
CA ALA A 134 9.39 13.03 7.06
C ALA A 134 9.90 11.58 7.23
N ARG A 135 9.15 10.79 7.99
CA ARG A 135 9.44 9.36 8.20
C ARG A 135 8.87 8.53 7.06
N ILE A 136 9.69 7.66 6.49
CA ILE A 136 9.27 6.63 5.54
C ILE A 136 8.84 5.37 6.30
N VAL A 137 7.73 4.76 5.91
CA VAL A 137 7.30 3.43 6.35
C VAL A 137 7.15 2.56 5.10
N GLY A 138 7.87 1.45 5.04
CA GLY A 138 7.87 0.58 3.87
C GLY A 138 8.60 -0.73 4.14
N THR A 139 8.82 -1.54 3.11
CA THR A 139 9.48 -2.84 3.28
C THR A 139 10.96 -2.70 3.60
N LEU A 140 11.63 -3.82 3.90
CA LEU A 140 13.09 -3.82 4.04
C LEU A 140 13.81 -3.41 2.73
N THR A 141 13.18 -3.67 1.58
CA THR A 141 13.70 -3.20 0.29
C THR A 141 13.62 -1.67 0.19
N THR A 142 12.48 -1.08 0.56
CA THR A 142 12.31 0.39 0.65
C THR A 142 13.37 0.99 1.57
N TYR A 143 13.61 0.38 2.74
CA TYR A 143 14.64 0.80 3.69
C TYR A 143 16.05 0.85 3.09
N HIS A 144 16.45 -0.17 2.34
CA HIS A 144 17.77 -0.21 1.71
C HIS A 144 17.90 0.74 0.52
N LEU A 145 16.86 0.87 -0.31
CA LEU A 145 16.85 1.79 -1.45
C LEU A 145 16.89 3.25 -0.99
N ALA A 146 16.10 3.61 0.04
CA ALA A 146 16.10 4.94 0.61
C ALA A 146 17.49 5.35 1.12
N GLN A 147 18.20 4.44 1.79
CA GLN A 147 19.59 4.68 2.21
C GLN A 147 20.55 4.86 1.02
N ALA A 148 20.41 4.04 -0.01
CA ALA A 148 21.21 4.19 -1.23
C ALA A 148 20.98 5.53 -1.93
N MET A 149 19.82 6.16 -1.69
CA MET A 149 19.42 7.47 -2.20
C MET A 149 19.55 8.59 -1.16
N GLY A 150 20.37 8.38 -0.12
CA GLY A 150 20.78 9.43 0.82
C GLY A 150 19.87 9.67 2.02
N VAL A 151 18.79 8.91 2.20
CA VAL A 151 17.90 9.03 3.37
C VAL A 151 18.61 8.52 4.63
N PRO A 152 18.67 9.30 5.72
CA PRO A 152 19.20 8.85 7.00
C PRO A 152 18.49 7.60 7.54
N VAL A 153 19.27 6.66 8.08
CA VAL A 153 18.78 5.39 8.64
C VAL A 153 17.61 5.56 9.61
N GLY A 154 17.66 6.58 10.48
CA GLY A 154 16.62 6.83 11.50
C GLY A 154 15.30 7.38 10.96
N GLN A 155 15.22 7.75 9.68
CA GLN A 155 14.00 8.23 9.03
C GLN A 155 13.18 7.12 8.37
N VAL A 156 13.66 5.87 8.34
CA VAL A 156 12.95 4.78 7.67
C VAL A 156 12.58 3.66 8.65
N ALA A 157 11.29 3.36 8.74
CA ALA A 157 10.72 2.28 9.54
C ALA A 157 10.39 1.07 8.64
N PRO A 158 11.22 0.01 8.63
CA PRO A 158 10.92 -1.19 7.88
C PRO A 158 9.78 -1.98 8.54
N VAL A 159 8.80 -2.40 7.73
CA VAL A 159 7.61 -3.16 8.14
C VAL A 159 7.35 -4.33 7.19
N ARG A 160 6.46 -5.27 7.56
CA ARG A 160 6.16 -6.48 6.76
C ARG A 160 4.67 -6.83 6.65
N GLY A 161 3.81 -6.23 7.46
CA GLY A 161 2.41 -6.58 7.61
C GLY A 161 2.09 -7.09 9.03
N GLY A 162 0.94 -6.66 9.55
CA GLY A 162 0.44 -6.94 10.90
C GLY A 162 0.82 -5.89 11.94
N GLU A 163 1.71 -4.95 11.63
CA GLU A 163 2.04 -3.85 12.53
C GLU A 163 0.89 -2.82 12.63
N VAL A 164 0.67 -2.28 13.83
CA VAL A 164 -0.25 -1.16 14.07
C VAL A 164 0.55 -0.01 14.67
N LEU A 165 0.67 1.08 13.93
CA LEU A 165 1.54 2.20 14.24
C LEU A 165 0.72 3.46 14.51
N ASP A 166 1.06 4.20 15.57
CA ASP A 166 0.40 5.46 15.92
C ASP A 166 1.33 6.63 15.56
N PHE A 167 0.85 7.48 14.66
CA PHE A 167 1.49 8.74 14.26
C PHE A 167 0.64 9.91 14.74
N ASP A 168 0.80 10.25 16.02
CA ASP A 168 0.14 11.39 16.65
C ASP A 168 -1.40 11.31 16.52
N GLY A 169 -1.96 10.14 16.86
CA GLY A 169 -3.38 9.81 16.78
C GLY A 169 -3.87 9.39 15.40
N CYS A 170 -3.04 9.44 14.36
CA CYS A 170 -3.30 8.79 13.08
C CYS A 170 -2.79 7.35 13.14
N VAL A 171 -3.71 6.39 13.19
CA VAL A 171 -3.37 4.97 13.30
C VAL A 171 -3.18 4.38 11.90
N VAL A 172 -2.06 3.70 11.68
CA VAL A 172 -1.72 3.01 10.45
C VAL A 172 -1.57 1.52 10.75
N GLU A 173 -2.48 0.72 10.22
CA GLU A 173 -2.36 -0.73 10.20
C GLU A 173 -1.68 -1.14 8.89
N VAL A 174 -0.53 -1.80 9.01
CA VAL A 174 0.26 -2.30 7.88
C VAL A 174 -0.28 -3.68 7.50
N VAL A 175 -0.55 -3.90 6.22
CA VAL A 175 -1.15 -5.14 5.72
C VAL A 175 -0.21 -5.79 4.73
N SER A 176 0.16 -7.07 4.95
CA SER A 176 0.91 -7.81 3.94
C SER A 176 0.03 -8.01 2.70
N SER A 177 0.53 -7.66 1.52
CA SER A 177 -0.24 -7.70 0.27
C SER A 177 0.53 -8.38 -0.87
N ARG A 178 0.04 -8.29 -2.10
CA ARG A 178 0.63 -8.92 -3.29
C ARG A 178 0.67 -7.93 -4.45
N HIS A 179 1.69 -8.04 -5.29
CA HIS A 179 1.80 -7.20 -6.48
C HIS A 179 0.85 -7.65 -7.60
N SER A 180 0.48 -6.71 -8.47
CA SER A 180 -0.20 -6.94 -9.75
C SER A 180 0.55 -7.98 -10.59
N ARG A 181 -0.18 -8.87 -11.27
CA ARG A 181 0.40 -9.90 -12.13
C ARG A 181 0.10 -9.64 -13.60
N ASN A 182 1.03 -9.98 -14.48
CA ASN A 182 0.72 -10.05 -15.91
C ASN A 182 -0.05 -11.35 -16.25
N ALA A 183 -0.39 -11.53 -17.53
CA ALA A 183 -1.14 -12.69 -18.01
C ALA A 183 -0.40 -14.04 -17.80
N ASP A 184 0.94 -14.02 -17.70
CA ASP A 184 1.77 -15.19 -17.40
C ASP A 184 1.96 -15.41 -15.89
N HIS A 185 1.22 -14.68 -15.06
CA HIS A 185 1.29 -14.68 -13.60
C HIS A 185 2.63 -14.24 -13.01
N SER A 186 3.46 -13.51 -13.77
CA SER A 186 4.72 -12.92 -13.30
C SER A 186 4.55 -11.47 -12.84
N VAL A 187 5.58 -10.95 -12.16
CA VAL A 187 5.65 -9.58 -11.64
C VAL A 187 6.73 -8.81 -12.40
N ALA A 188 6.45 -7.56 -12.78
CA ALA A 188 7.44 -6.66 -13.36
C ALA A 188 8.51 -6.33 -12.31
N PHE A 189 9.78 -6.24 -12.72
CA PHE A 189 10.92 -5.97 -11.83
C PHE A 189 10.90 -6.77 -10.50
N ALA A 190 10.61 -8.06 -10.58
CA ALA A 190 10.59 -8.93 -9.40
C ALA A 190 11.96 -8.95 -8.69
N GLY A 191 11.96 -8.85 -7.37
CA GLY A 191 13.17 -8.94 -6.56
C GLY A 191 13.05 -8.23 -5.22
N VAL A 192 14.08 -8.41 -4.38
CA VAL A 192 14.20 -7.76 -3.07
C VAL A 192 15.62 -7.21 -2.90
N ARG A 193 15.78 -6.19 -2.04
CA ARG A 193 17.10 -5.71 -1.61
C ARG A 193 17.31 -6.07 -0.14
N VAL A 194 18.24 -6.99 0.11
CA VAL A 194 18.59 -7.47 1.46
C VAL A 194 19.78 -6.73 2.08
N GLU A 195 20.44 -5.87 1.30
CA GLU A 195 21.52 -4.96 1.71
C GLU A 195 21.35 -3.65 0.93
N VAL A 196 22.01 -2.57 1.39
CA VAL A 196 22.02 -1.26 0.71
C VAL A 196 22.69 -1.42 -0.67
N PRO A 197 21.96 -1.23 -1.79
CA PRO A 197 22.54 -1.35 -3.11
C PRO A 197 23.36 -0.12 -3.49
N ARG A 198 23.92 -0.12 -4.70
CA ARG A 198 24.32 1.14 -5.35
C ARG A 198 23.09 2.02 -5.54
N GLU A 199 23.31 3.33 -5.60
CA GLU A 199 22.26 4.29 -5.91
C GLU A 199 21.56 3.87 -7.23
N PRO A 200 20.24 3.65 -7.20
CA PRO A 200 19.46 3.31 -8.39
C PRO A 200 19.60 4.39 -9.48
N ALA A 201 19.82 3.98 -10.73
CA ALA A 201 19.97 4.91 -11.86
C ALA A 201 18.80 4.84 -12.84
N THR A 202 18.13 3.69 -12.93
CA THR A 202 17.05 3.40 -13.88
C THR A 202 15.82 2.83 -13.18
N ILE A 203 14.66 2.87 -13.84
CA ILE A 203 13.43 2.29 -13.28
C ILE A 203 13.57 0.80 -12.95
N ALA A 204 14.39 0.04 -13.69
CA ALA A 204 14.63 -1.38 -13.41
C ALA A 204 15.51 -1.65 -12.18
N ASP A 205 16.22 -0.63 -11.67
CA ASP A 205 17.01 -0.76 -10.44
C ASP A 205 16.12 -0.79 -9.18
N LEU A 206 14.86 -0.36 -9.34
CA LEU A 206 13.79 -0.32 -8.33
C LEU A 206 12.88 -1.56 -8.46
N PRO A 207 13.17 -2.67 -7.75
CA PRO A 207 12.35 -3.87 -7.81
C PRO A 207 11.06 -3.73 -6.99
N GLU A 208 10.13 -4.67 -7.14
CA GLU A 208 8.91 -4.77 -6.32
C GLU A 208 9.24 -4.62 -4.82
N GLY A 209 10.13 -5.46 -4.30
CA GLY A 209 10.61 -5.35 -2.93
C GLY A 209 9.62 -5.83 -1.87
N ASP A 210 8.75 -6.78 -2.21
CA ASP A 210 7.52 -7.14 -1.50
C ASP A 210 6.45 -6.03 -1.54
N THR A 211 5.19 -6.41 -1.38
CA THR A 211 4.05 -5.47 -1.49
C THR A 211 3.24 -5.41 -0.20
N LEU A 212 2.88 -4.20 0.20
CA LEU A 212 2.05 -3.86 1.34
C LEU A 212 0.75 -3.17 0.88
N ALA A 213 -0.22 -3.15 1.77
CA ALA A 213 -1.33 -2.22 1.78
C ALA A 213 -1.40 -1.56 3.16
N PHE A 214 -2.17 -0.49 3.29
CA PHE A 214 -2.30 0.24 4.55
C PHE A 214 -3.77 0.55 4.84
N GLN A 215 -4.21 0.31 6.07
CA GLN A 215 -5.42 0.94 6.59
C GLN A 215 -5.00 2.14 7.46
N VAL A 216 -5.41 3.33 7.07
CA VAL A 216 -5.13 4.58 7.78
C VAL A 216 -6.41 5.06 8.43
N THR A 217 -6.37 5.27 9.74
CA THR A 217 -7.46 5.81 10.54
C THR A 217 -7.02 7.15 11.13
N PRO A 218 -7.42 8.28 10.52
CA PRO A 218 -7.17 9.61 11.08
C PRO A 218 -7.86 9.79 12.44
N PRO A 219 -7.39 10.72 13.30
CA PRO A 219 -8.05 11.02 14.57
C PRO A 219 -9.52 11.48 14.43
N SER A 220 -9.87 12.03 13.27
CA SER A 220 -11.20 12.51 12.93
C SER A 220 -11.45 12.29 11.44
N GLY A 221 -12.38 11.38 11.12
CA GLY A 221 -12.70 11.00 9.76
C GLY A 221 -12.89 9.49 9.62
N PRO A 222 -13.08 9.02 8.38
CA PRO A 222 -13.21 7.60 8.09
C PRO A 222 -11.85 6.88 8.12
N SER A 223 -11.90 5.58 8.41
CA SER A 223 -10.82 4.64 8.10
C SER A 223 -10.73 4.41 6.59
N VAL A 224 -9.51 4.40 6.05
CA VAL A 224 -9.28 4.33 4.61
C VAL A 224 -8.22 3.27 4.31
N PHE A 225 -8.59 2.30 3.47
CA PHE A 225 -7.68 1.29 2.94
C PHE A 225 -7.03 1.77 1.64
N PHE A 226 -5.70 1.70 1.59
CA PHE A 226 -4.87 2.07 0.45
C PHE A 226 -4.09 0.86 -0.07
N MET A 227 -4.11 0.66 -1.38
CA MET A 227 -3.29 -0.35 -2.04
C MET A 227 -2.58 0.19 -3.29
N GLY A 228 -1.34 -0.27 -3.49
CA GLY A 228 -0.50 0.12 -4.62
C GLY A 228 -0.64 -0.77 -5.85
N ALA A 229 -1.22 -1.95 -5.70
CA ALA A 229 -1.18 -3.02 -6.71
C ALA A 229 -2.47 -3.85 -6.69
N SER A 230 -2.77 -4.58 -7.76
CA SER A 230 -4.05 -5.27 -8.01
C SER A 230 -4.06 -6.77 -7.69
N ASP A 231 -3.37 -7.15 -6.63
CA ASP A 231 -3.48 -8.45 -5.98
C ASP A 231 -3.42 -8.22 -4.46
N PHE A 232 -3.81 -9.20 -3.67
CA PHE A 232 -3.89 -9.05 -2.22
C PHE A 232 -3.80 -10.39 -1.49
N ALA A 233 -3.35 -10.34 -0.25
CA ALA A 233 -3.42 -11.49 0.65
C ALA A 233 -4.76 -11.47 1.38
N GLU A 234 -5.74 -12.22 0.87
CA GLU A 234 -7.14 -12.19 1.34
C GLU A 234 -7.32 -12.37 2.86
N ARG A 235 -6.48 -13.21 3.49
CA ARG A 235 -6.53 -13.42 4.94
C ARG A 235 -6.04 -12.23 5.75
N GLU A 236 -5.17 -11.40 5.19
CA GLU A 236 -4.57 -10.25 5.86
C GLU A 236 -5.49 -9.03 5.81
N VAL A 237 -6.40 -8.96 4.83
CA VAL A 237 -7.39 -7.88 4.73
C VAL A 237 -8.72 -8.22 5.44
N ALA A 238 -8.95 -9.50 5.75
CA ALA A 238 -10.19 -9.97 6.34
C ALA A 238 -10.44 -9.32 7.71
N GLY A 239 -11.57 -8.62 7.84
CA GLY A 239 -11.99 -7.98 9.10
C GLY A 239 -11.46 -6.57 9.32
N LEU A 240 -10.70 -6.00 8.37
CA LEU A 240 -10.30 -4.59 8.41
C LEU A 240 -11.50 -3.64 8.36
N ALA A 241 -12.51 -3.99 7.54
CA ALA A 241 -13.78 -3.28 7.38
C ALA A 241 -13.66 -1.74 7.26
N PRO A 242 -12.84 -1.22 6.32
CA PRO A 242 -12.65 0.22 6.16
C PRO A 242 -13.92 0.91 5.67
N ASP A 243 -14.09 2.18 6.02
CA ASP A 243 -15.16 3.02 5.48
C ASP A 243 -14.97 3.31 3.97
N VAL A 244 -13.71 3.45 3.56
CA VAL A 244 -13.30 3.76 2.18
C VAL A 244 -12.20 2.81 1.73
N ALA A 245 -12.31 2.26 0.52
CA ALA A 245 -11.25 1.48 -0.11
C ALA A 245 -10.77 2.11 -1.42
N MET A 246 -9.48 2.44 -1.48
CA MET A 246 -8.76 2.84 -2.68
C MET A 246 -8.25 1.57 -3.37
N VAL A 247 -8.86 1.21 -4.51
CA VAL A 247 -8.65 -0.09 -5.18
C VAL A 247 -7.89 0.11 -6.48
N ALA A 248 -6.72 -0.51 -6.60
CA ALA A 248 -5.87 -0.41 -7.78
C ALA A 248 -6.44 -1.20 -8.96
N LEU A 249 -6.42 -0.60 -10.16
CA LEU A 249 -7.00 -1.15 -11.40
C LEU A 249 -6.05 -1.92 -12.34
N PRO A 250 -4.72 -1.66 -12.42
CA PRO A 250 -3.86 -2.30 -13.42
C PRO A 250 -4.01 -3.82 -13.40
N ALA A 251 -4.05 -4.49 -14.55
CA ALA A 251 -4.10 -5.96 -14.60
C ALA A 251 -5.18 -6.66 -13.74
N THR A 252 -6.32 -6.00 -13.47
CA THR A 252 -7.44 -6.53 -12.66
C THR A 252 -7.92 -7.93 -13.08
N SER A 253 -7.76 -8.31 -14.37
CA SER A 253 -8.17 -9.61 -14.89
C SER A 253 -7.16 -10.75 -14.71
N SER A 254 -5.92 -10.45 -14.32
CA SER A 254 -4.86 -11.47 -14.13
C SER A 254 -5.01 -12.24 -12.82
N THR A 255 -5.69 -11.66 -11.84
CA THR A 255 -5.93 -12.25 -10.52
C THR A 255 -7.36 -12.74 -10.45
N TYR A 256 -7.54 -14.02 -10.12
CA TYR A 256 -8.85 -14.67 -10.10
C TYR A 256 -9.83 -13.96 -9.17
N GLU A 257 -10.94 -13.48 -9.73
CA GLU A 257 -12.01 -12.75 -9.04
C GLU A 257 -11.50 -11.67 -8.08
N TYR A 258 -10.46 -10.94 -8.47
CA TYR A 258 -9.80 -9.93 -7.65
C TYR A 258 -10.76 -8.96 -6.96
N VAL A 259 -11.54 -8.17 -7.71
CA VAL A 259 -12.43 -7.16 -7.13
C VAL A 259 -13.55 -7.77 -6.27
N PRO A 260 -14.30 -8.81 -6.70
CA PRO A 260 -15.29 -9.46 -5.84
C PRO A 260 -14.71 -9.98 -4.51
N ARG A 261 -13.58 -10.68 -4.56
CA ARG A 261 -12.95 -11.25 -3.35
C ARG A 261 -12.41 -10.17 -2.43
N LEU A 262 -11.80 -9.12 -2.99
CA LEU A 262 -11.28 -8.00 -2.21
C LEU A 262 -12.42 -7.29 -1.47
N LEU A 263 -13.50 -6.95 -2.17
CA LEU A 263 -14.63 -6.23 -1.57
C LEU A 263 -15.39 -7.08 -0.54
N GLU A 264 -15.47 -8.40 -0.71
CA GLU A 264 -15.99 -9.30 0.33
C GLU A 264 -15.09 -9.25 1.58
N ALA A 265 -13.78 -9.41 1.40
CA ALA A 265 -12.84 -9.50 2.52
C ALA A 265 -12.72 -8.18 3.30
N LEU A 266 -12.91 -7.04 2.62
CA LEU A 266 -12.99 -5.71 3.23
C LEU A 266 -14.39 -5.38 3.80
N ASP A 267 -15.30 -6.35 3.89
CA ASP A 267 -16.67 -6.17 4.39
C ASP A 267 -17.48 -5.09 3.64
N ARG A 268 -17.32 -5.04 2.31
CA ARG A 268 -18.06 -4.17 1.39
C ARG A 268 -18.08 -2.69 1.82
N PRO A 269 -16.92 -2.00 1.74
CA PRO A 269 -16.76 -0.61 2.17
C PRO A 269 -17.83 0.34 1.63
N GLY A 270 -18.25 1.32 2.42
CA GLY A 270 -19.28 2.27 2.02
C GLY A 270 -18.90 3.12 0.81
N THR A 271 -17.60 3.39 0.63
CA THR A 271 -17.06 4.05 -0.57
C THR A 271 -15.92 3.23 -1.18
N VAL A 272 -15.92 3.09 -2.50
CA VAL A 272 -14.84 2.47 -3.29
C VAL A 272 -14.32 3.49 -4.30
N VAL A 273 -13.01 3.62 -4.38
CA VAL A 273 -12.33 4.61 -5.22
C VAL A 273 -11.35 3.86 -6.14
N PRO A 274 -11.52 3.88 -7.47
CA PRO A 274 -10.53 3.33 -8.38
C PRO A 274 -9.26 4.20 -8.36
N VAL A 275 -8.10 3.59 -8.25
CA VAL A 275 -6.78 4.24 -8.33
C VAL A 275 -5.87 3.54 -9.33
N HIS A 276 -4.74 4.15 -9.68
CA HIS A 276 -3.74 3.61 -10.62
C HIS A 276 -4.33 3.29 -12.00
N TRP A 277 -5.35 4.05 -12.39
CA TRP A 277 -6.00 3.92 -13.69
C TRP A 277 -5.55 5.00 -14.67
N ASP A 278 -4.88 6.03 -14.18
CA ASP A 278 -4.41 7.17 -14.93
C ASP A 278 -3.15 6.88 -15.75
N HIS A 279 -2.95 7.68 -16.79
CA HIS A 279 -1.71 7.75 -17.53
C HIS A 279 -0.68 8.56 -16.72
N PHE A 280 -0.02 7.89 -15.77
CA PHE A 280 0.90 8.51 -14.80
C PHE A 280 2.24 8.99 -15.37
N GLU A 281 2.43 8.99 -16.69
CA GLU A 281 3.54 9.66 -17.40
C GLU A 281 3.16 11.03 -17.99
N ARG A 282 1.93 11.54 -17.76
CA ARG A 282 1.51 12.91 -18.11
C ARG A 282 1.42 13.79 -16.86
N GLU A 283 1.54 15.10 -17.07
CA GLU A 283 1.30 16.11 -16.04
C GLU A 283 -0.08 15.94 -15.36
N LEU A 284 -0.18 16.40 -14.11
CA LEU A 284 -1.39 16.35 -13.28
C LEU A 284 -2.46 17.34 -13.76
N VAL A 285 -3.04 17.09 -14.92
CA VAL A 285 -4.08 17.92 -15.55
C VAL A 285 -5.42 17.20 -15.50
N ASN A 286 -6.45 17.89 -15.00
CA ASN A 286 -7.83 17.38 -14.96
C ASN A 286 -8.60 17.69 -16.27
N PRO A 287 -9.50 16.79 -16.72
CA PRO A 287 -9.74 15.46 -16.17
C PRO A 287 -8.54 14.52 -16.45
N PRO A 288 -8.22 13.57 -15.53
CA PRO A 288 -7.11 12.65 -15.72
C PRO A 288 -7.28 11.82 -17.00
N VAL A 289 -6.16 11.58 -17.68
CA VAL A 289 -6.13 10.74 -18.88
C VAL A 289 -6.16 9.27 -18.46
N ASP A 290 -7.06 8.48 -19.04
CA ASP A 290 -7.14 7.05 -18.78
C ASP A 290 -5.91 6.32 -19.33
N GLY A 291 -5.19 5.62 -18.45
CA GLY A 291 -4.01 4.80 -18.73
C GLY A 291 -4.29 3.29 -18.74
N THR A 292 -5.52 2.85 -18.54
CA THR A 292 -5.86 1.41 -18.43
C THR A 292 -5.66 0.63 -19.73
N GLY A 293 -5.62 1.32 -20.87
CA GLY A 293 -5.34 0.72 -22.18
C GLY A 293 -6.37 -0.35 -22.55
N LYS A 294 -5.92 -1.61 -22.70
CA LYS A 294 -6.80 -2.77 -22.98
C LYS A 294 -7.28 -3.48 -21.70
N GLY A 295 -6.85 -3.03 -20.54
CA GLY A 295 -7.27 -3.55 -19.25
C GLY A 295 -8.69 -3.13 -18.88
N MET A 296 -9.09 -3.45 -17.64
CA MET A 296 -10.37 -3.01 -17.12
C MET A 296 -10.35 -1.49 -16.91
N GLY A 297 -11.21 -0.78 -17.65
CA GLY A 297 -11.40 0.67 -17.49
C GLY A 297 -12.27 1.02 -16.28
N VAL A 298 -12.26 2.31 -15.90
CA VAL A 298 -13.01 2.84 -14.74
C VAL A 298 -14.52 2.56 -14.83
N ALA A 299 -15.11 2.65 -16.02
CA ALA A 299 -16.54 2.38 -16.22
C ALA A 299 -16.90 0.90 -15.98
N GLU A 300 -16.06 -0.02 -16.46
CA GLU A 300 -16.24 -1.46 -16.26
C GLU A 300 -16.06 -1.82 -14.78
N PHE A 301 -15.01 -1.30 -14.13
CA PHE A 301 -14.79 -1.42 -12.69
C PHE A 301 -16.01 -0.93 -11.90
N THR A 302 -16.53 0.25 -12.23
CA THR A 302 -17.72 0.83 -11.58
C THR A 302 -18.94 -0.08 -11.71
N ALA A 303 -19.17 -0.65 -12.89
CA ALA A 303 -20.26 -1.59 -13.13
C ALA A 303 -20.09 -2.90 -12.35
N LEU A 304 -18.85 -3.39 -12.21
CA LEU A 304 -18.51 -4.55 -11.39
C LEU A 304 -18.78 -4.29 -9.90
N VAL A 305 -18.30 -3.17 -9.35
CA VAL A 305 -18.53 -2.80 -7.93
C VAL A 305 -20.03 -2.72 -7.64
N ARG A 306 -20.82 -2.03 -8.47
CA ARG A 306 -22.28 -1.92 -8.30
C ARG A 306 -22.99 -3.28 -8.28
N ARG A 307 -22.45 -4.27 -8.99
CA ARG A 307 -23.00 -5.63 -9.04
C ARG A 307 -22.69 -6.44 -7.79
N VAL A 308 -21.45 -6.37 -7.29
CA VAL A 308 -20.97 -7.23 -6.19
C VAL A 308 -21.11 -6.58 -4.80
N SER A 309 -21.16 -5.25 -4.76
CA SER A 309 -21.35 -4.44 -3.55
C SER A 309 -22.32 -3.28 -3.84
N PRO A 310 -23.63 -3.57 -3.99
CA PRO A 310 -24.63 -2.57 -4.39
C PRO A 310 -24.83 -1.44 -3.35
N GLY A 311 -24.39 -1.64 -2.10
CA GLY A 311 -24.39 -0.59 -1.06
C GLY A 311 -23.20 0.37 -1.16
N SER A 312 -22.13 0.01 -1.87
CA SER A 312 -20.95 0.85 -2.03
C SER A 312 -21.19 1.97 -3.04
N ARG A 313 -20.77 3.18 -2.70
CA ARG A 313 -20.66 4.28 -3.64
C ARG A 313 -19.30 4.24 -4.34
N VAL A 314 -19.28 4.35 -5.66
CA VAL A 314 -18.02 4.53 -6.41
C VAL A 314 -17.74 6.02 -6.60
N VAL A 315 -16.54 6.48 -6.22
CA VAL A 315 -16.06 7.85 -6.43
C VAL A 315 -14.82 7.79 -7.30
N VAL A 316 -14.89 8.32 -8.53
CA VAL A 316 -13.72 8.44 -9.41
C VAL A 316 -12.96 9.71 -9.03
N PRO A 317 -11.67 9.62 -8.65
CA PRO A 317 -10.92 10.78 -8.19
C PRO A 317 -10.40 11.63 -9.37
N GLU A 318 -10.22 12.92 -9.10
CA GLU A 318 -9.52 13.90 -9.93
C GLU A 318 -8.24 14.32 -9.19
N TYR A 319 -7.20 14.68 -9.94
CA TYR A 319 -5.92 15.08 -9.36
C TYR A 319 -6.07 16.31 -8.48
N LEU A 320 -5.44 16.28 -7.31
CA LEU A 320 -5.33 17.40 -6.37
C LEU A 320 -6.68 17.96 -5.86
N THR A 321 -7.80 17.38 -6.26
CA THR A 321 -9.13 17.70 -5.75
C THR A 321 -9.24 17.25 -4.31
N SER A 322 -9.83 18.09 -3.47
CA SER A 322 -9.99 17.81 -2.04
C SER A 322 -11.27 17.02 -1.78
N TYR A 323 -11.12 15.86 -1.13
CA TYR A 323 -12.19 14.96 -0.75
C TYR A 323 -12.35 14.91 0.76
N THR A 324 -13.60 14.95 1.21
CA THR A 324 -14.01 14.45 2.53
C THR A 324 -14.95 13.28 2.30
N PHE A 325 -14.58 12.12 2.82
CA PHE A 325 -15.40 10.92 2.81
C PHE A 325 -16.23 10.84 4.10
#